data_AF-A0A950JIV5-F1
#
_entry.id   AF-A0A950JIV5-F1
#
_cell.length_a   1.000
_cell.length_b   1.000
_cell.length_c   1.000
_cell.angle_alpha   90.00
_cell.angle_beta   90.00
_cell.angle_gamma   90.00
#
_symmetry.space_group_name_H-M   'P 1'
#
loop_
_entity.id
_entity.type
_entity.pdbx_description
1 polymer ?
#
loop_
_entity_poly.entity_id
_entity_poly.type
_entity_poly.pdbx_seq_one_letter_code
_entity_poly.pdbx_strand_id
1 'polypeptide(L)'
;IKALCRRANVEKLEAGPKGMTLAFRGKSFANPTGLVKWVAAQGERAYVRPDMRIVVTDDFEKLADRLKGTLMVMREIAKIAGKKG
;
A
#
# COMPACT_ATOMS: atom_id res chain seq x y z
N ILE A 1 2.66 -12.34 -0.58
CA ILE A 1 1.82 -11.12 -0.56
C ILE A 1 0.65 -11.25 0.43
N LYS A 2 -0.20 -12.28 0.35
CA LYS A 2 -1.37 -12.47 1.25
C LYS A 2 -1.05 -12.36 2.76
N ALA A 3 0.07 -12.92 3.21
CA ALA A 3 0.50 -12.80 4.61
C ALA A 3 0.82 -11.34 5.02
N LEU A 4 1.43 -10.56 4.13
CA LEU A 4 1.71 -9.14 4.37
C LEU A 4 0.41 -8.32 4.43
N CYS A 5 -0.56 -8.62 3.57
CA CYS A 5 -1.87 -7.98 3.61
C CYS A 5 -2.55 -8.19 4.97
N ARG A 6 -2.52 -9.42 5.49
CA ARG A 6 -3.06 -9.72 6.82
C ARG A 6 -2.34 -8.96 7.93
N ARG A 7 -1.01 -8.94 7.91
CA ARG A 7 -0.20 -8.20 8.89
C ARG A 7 -0.46 -6.69 8.87
N ALA A 8 -0.72 -6.13 7.69
CA ALA A 8 -0.97 -4.71 7.48
C ALA A 8 -2.45 -4.29 7.62
N ASN A 9 -3.35 -5.21 7.99
CA ASN A 9 -4.80 -4.98 8.02
C ASN A 9 -5.39 -4.55 6.64
N VAL A 10 -4.81 -5.03 5.54
CA VAL A 10 -5.31 -4.78 4.18
C VAL A 10 -6.41 -5.79 3.86
N GLU A 11 -7.59 -5.26 3.54
CA GLU A 11 -8.77 -6.01 3.11
C GLU A 11 -8.71 -6.34 1.62
N LYS A 12 -8.39 -5.35 0.79
CA LYS A 12 -8.34 -5.48 -0.66
C LYS A 12 -7.06 -4.88 -1.22
N LEU A 13 -6.43 -5.60 -2.15
CA LEU A 13 -5.26 -5.18 -2.88
C LEU A 13 -5.53 -5.42 -4.37
N GLU A 14 -5.55 -4.36 -5.15
CA GLU A 14 -5.77 -4.39 -6.60
C GLU A 14 -4.54 -3.84 -7.29
N ALA A 15 -3.84 -4.67 -8.07
CA ALA A 15 -2.69 -4.24 -8.86
C ALA A 15 -3.04 -4.31 -10.35
N GLY A 16 -2.97 -3.18 -11.03
CA GLY A 16 -3.23 -3.03 -12.46
C GLY A 16 -1.99 -2.54 -13.21
N PRO A 17 -2.08 -2.34 -14.54
CA PRO A 17 -0.97 -1.80 -15.33
C PRO A 17 -0.51 -0.41 -14.89
N LYS A 18 -1.41 0.42 -14.33
CA LYS A 18 -1.13 1.80 -13.91
C LYS A 18 -0.85 1.98 -12.42
N GLY A 19 -0.52 0.88 -11.73
CA GLY A 19 -0.15 0.89 -10.32
C GLY A 19 -1.00 -0.04 -9.48
N MET A 20 -1.31 0.35 -8.24
CA MET A 20 -2.10 -0.46 -7.31
C MET A 20 -2.93 0.37 -6.34
N THR A 21 -4.01 -0.23 -5.84
CA THR A 21 -4.85 0.33 -4.78
C THR A 21 -4.93 -0.63 -3.59
N LEU A 22 -4.81 -0.07 -2.39
CA LEU A 22 -4.88 -0.75 -1.11
C LEU A 22 -6.11 -0.23 -0.35
N ALA A 23 -6.96 -1.14 0.12
CA ALA A 23 -8.05 -0.82 1.03
C ALA A 23 -7.81 -1.52 2.38
N PHE A 24 -7.92 -0.76 3.46
CA PHE A 24 -7.76 -1.28 4.82
C PHE A 24 -9.10 -1.73 5.40
N ARG A 25 -9.05 -2.83 6.16
CA ARG A 25 -10.22 -3.36 6.86
C ARG A 25 -10.71 -2.33 7.89
N GLY A 26 -11.99 -2.00 7.83
CA GLY A 26 -12.60 -1.02 8.73
C GLY A 26 -12.07 0.40 8.54
N LYS A 27 -11.47 0.72 7.37
CA LYS A 27 -10.92 2.05 7.05
C LYS A 27 -9.87 2.53 8.07
N SER A 28 -9.19 1.60 8.74
CA SER A 28 -8.24 1.88 9.81
C SER A 28 -6.90 1.19 9.57
N PHE A 29 -5.83 1.90 9.91
CA PHE A 29 -4.46 1.43 9.79
C PHE A 29 -3.75 1.62 11.13
N ALA A 30 -2.94 0.64 11.54
CA ALA A 30 -2.34 0.59 12.87
C ALA A 30 -1.42 1.78 13.19
N ASN A 31 -0.78 2.37 12.16
CA ASN A 31 0.10 3.52 12.32
C ASN A 31 -0.20 4.59 11.24
N PRO A 32 -1.25 5.41 11.42
CA PRO A 32 -1.66 6.41 10.45
C PRO A 32 -0.57 7.46 10.18
N THR A 33 0.17 7.87 11.20
CA THR A 33 1.27 8.84 11.07
C THR A 33 2.39 8.31 10.19
N GLY A 34 2.81 7.06 10.41
CA GLY A 34 3.83 6.40 9.58
C GLY A 34 3.36 6.21 8.14
N LEU A 35 2.07 5.95 7.95
CA LEU A 35 1.46 5.82 6.63
C LEU A 35 1.50 7.14 5.86
N VAL A 36 1.04 8.24 6.47
CA VAL A 36 1.06 9.57 5.85
C VAL A 36 2.48 10.00 5.53
N LYS A 37 3.45 9.75 6.42
CA LYS A 37 4.87 10.00 6.16
C LYS A 37 5.39 9.20 4.96
N TRP A 38 5.03 7.93 4.85
CA TRP A 38 5.43 7.10 3.72
C TRP A 38 4.82 7.59 2.40
N VAL A 39 3.53 7.94 2.40
CA VAL A 39 2.84 8.51 1.23
C VAL A 39 3.48 9.83 0.81
N ALA A 40 3.70 10.74 1.76
CA ALA A 40 4.37 12.01 1.49
C ALA A 40 5.78 11.81 0.89
N ALA A 41 6.52 10.79 1.34
CA ALA A 41 7.83 10.45 0.80
C ALA A 41 7.79 9.86 -0.62
N GLN A 42 6.64 9.34 -1.08
CA GLN A 42 6.48 8.90 -2.48
C GLN A 42 6.18 10.05 -3.44
N GLY A 43 5.84 11.25 -2.93
CA GLY A 43 5.43 12.39 -3.75
C GLY A 43 4.18 12.09 -4.56
N GLU A 44 4.20 12.40 -5.85
CA GLU A 44 3.06 12.19 -6.76
C GLU A 44 2.74 10.71 -7.04
N ARG A 45 3.64 9.80 -6.65
CA ARG A 45 3.50 8.36 -6.91
C ARG A 45 2.54 7.67 -5.95
N ALA A 46 2.20 8.28 -4.82
CA ALA A 46 1.21 7.70 -3.92
C ALA A 46 0.37 8.77 -3.24
N TYR A 47 -0.90 8.48 -3.01
CA TYR A 47 -1.80 9.36 -2.28
C TYR A 47 -2.87 8.58 -1.52
N VAL A 48 -3.39 9.21 -0.45
CA VAL A 48 -4.50 8.68 0.34
C VAL A 48 -5.81 9.27 -0.19
N ARG A 49 -6.78 8.41 -0.46
CA ARG A 49 -8.14 8.79 -0.84
C ARG A 49 -8.99 9.09 0.40
N PRO A 50 -10.07 9.87 0.28
CA PRO A 50 -10.98 10.19 1.39
C PRO A 50 -11.62 8.96 2.06
N ASP A 51 -11.70 7.83 1.37
CA ASP A 51 -12.26 6.57 1.87
C ASP A 51 -11.22 5.67 2.58
N MET A 52 -10.08 6.24 3.00
CA MET A 52 -8.95 5.55 3.64
C MET A 52 -8.38 4.41 2.77
N ARG A 53 -8.31 4.66 1.46
CA ARG A 53 -7.58 3.81 0.51
C ARG A 53 -6.28 4.49 0.09
N ILE A 54 -5.25 3.71 -0.17
CA ILE A 54 -4.00 4.22 -0.76
C ILE A 54 -3.99 3.84 -2.21
N VAL A 55 -3.71 4.81 -3.07
CA VAL A 55 -3.40 4.58 -4.48
C VAL A 55 -1.91 4.81 -4.66
N VAL A 56 -1.25 3.88 -5.33
CA VAL A 56 0.13 4.01 -5.78
C VAL A 56 0.11 3.95 -7.30
N THR A 57 0.64 4.96 -7.97
CA THR A 57 0.76 5.05 -9.42
C THR A 57 2.15 4.58 -9.85
N ASP A 58 2.18 3.68 -10.82
CA ASP A 58 3.41 3.12 -11.39
C ASP A 58 3.10 2.57 -12.79
N ASP A 59 4.10 2.26 -13.61
CA ASP A 59 3.90 1.62 -14.91
C ASP A 59 4.33 0.15 -14.87
N PHE A 60 3.37 -0.73 -14.61
CA PHE A 60 3.57 -2.17 -14.56
C PHE A 60 3.24 -2.80 -15.90
N GLU A 61 4.10 -2.56 -16.89
CA GLU A 61 3.97 -3.09 -18.25
C GLU A 61 3.90 -4.63 -18.25
N LYS A 62 4.77 -5.29 -17.48
CA LYS A 62 4.83 -6.75 -17.39
C LYS A 62 4.22 -7.24 -16.08
N LEU A 63 3.67 -8.45 -16.11
CA LEU A 63 3.15 -9.11 -14.92
C LEU A 63 4.21 -9.28 -13.83
N ALA A 64 5.47 -9.55 -14.22
CA ALA A 64 6.59 -9.68 -13.29
C ALA A 64 6.85 -8.37 -12.52
N ASP A 65 6.83 -7.23 -13.21
CA ASP A 65 7.02 -5.91 -12.62
C ASP A 65 5.89 -5.57 -11.66
N ARG A 66 4.65 -5.91 -12.04
CA ARG A 66 3.48 -5.77 -11.18
C ARG A 66 3.62 -6.53 -9.87
N LEU A 67 4.00 -7.81 -9.94
CA LEU A 67 4.18 -8.64 -8.75
C LEU A 67 5.32 -8.12 -7.88
N LYS A 68 6.43 -7.71 -8.49
CA LYS A 68 7.60 -7.17 -7.80
C LYS A 68 7.28 -5.85 -7.10
N GLY A 69 6.69 -4.89 -7.80
CA GLY A 69 6.28 -3.60 -7.26
C GLY A 69 5.25 -3.76 -6.13
N THR A 70 4.23 -4.60 -6.35
CA THR A 70 3.23 -4.92 -5.32
C THR A 70 3.87 -5.52 -4.07
N LEU A 71 4.82 -6.44 -4.23
CA LEU A 71 5.53 -7.03 -3.10
C LEU A 71 6.39 -6.00 -2.35
N MET A 72 7.06 -5.09 -3.05
CA MET A 72 7.85 -4.02 -2.42
C MET A 72 6.96 -3.09 -1.58
N VAL A 73 5.89 -2.55 -2.17
CA VAL A 73 4.94 -1.68 -1.47
C VAL A 73 4.36 -2.41 -0.26
N MET A 74 3.89 -3.64 -0.42
CA MET A 74 3.31 -4.39 0.69
C MET A 74 4.30 -4.69 1.83
N ARG A 75 5.59 -4.83 1.54
CA ARG A 75 6.62 -5.02 2.58
C ARG A 75 6.79 -3.75 3.41
N GLU A 76 6.87 -2.58 2.76
CA GLU A 76 6.98 -1.30 3.46
C GLU A 76 5.72 -1.01 4.29
N ILE A 77 4.54 -1.19 3.71
CA ILE A 77 3.26 -0.98 4.42
C ILE A 77 3.15 -1.93 5.63
N ALA A 78 3.50 -3.22 5.48
CA ALA A 78 3.48 -4.16 6.60
C ALA A 78 4.52 -3.84 7.67
N LYS A 79 5.67 -3.27 7.29
CA LYS A 79 6.70 -2.80 8.22
C LYS A 79 6.21 -1.60 9.02
N ILE A 80 5.55 -0.63 8.37
CA ILE A 80 4.94 0.53 9.04
C ILE A 80 3.84 0.07 10.00
N ALA A 81 2.97 -0.86 9.57
CA ALA A 81 1.93 -1.43 10.43
C ALA A 81 2.51 -2.19 11.65
N GLY A 82 3.65 -2.86 11.47
CA GLY A 82 4.34 -3.60 12.52
C GLY A 82 5.15 -2.71 13.48
N LYS A 83 5.56 -1.52 13.04
CA LYS A 83 6.14 -0.49 13.91
C LYS A 83 4.98 0.22 14.63
N LYS A 84 4.51 -0.38 15.72
CA LYS A 84 3.75 0.38 16.73
C LYS A 84 4.71 1.44 17.27
N GLY A 85 4.35 2.72 17.08
CA GLY A 85 4.97 3.82 17.81
C GLY A 85 4.59 3.73 19.28
#